data_AF-A0AAX1UG49-F1
#
_entry.id   AF-A0AAX1UG49-F1
#
_cell.length_a   1.000
_cell.length_b   1.000
_cell.length_c   1.000
_cell.angle_alpha   90.00
_cell.angle_beta   90.00
_cell.angle_gamma   90.00
#
_symmetry.space_group_name_H-M   'P 1'
#
loop_
_entity.id
_entity.type
_entity.pdbx_description
1 polymer ?
#
loop_
_entity_poly.entity_id
_entity_poly.type
_entity_poly.pdbx_seq_one_letter_code
_entity_poly.pdbx_strand_id
1 'polypeptide(L)'
;MIRALVLALGLLATPAAAVTVAQEAAQAARDLQAAVTALQAANGARDRVSALTTTIRAYERGLAALRENLRQAAIRESVLEMLLEAKRDEIAQLLGVLARMDARPGPLLLMHPAGPLGTARSGMILSDVTPALLAQAESLRQQVSEMRDLRELQTAAGRTLAEGLAAAQEARTALSQAIGDRVDLPTRFTDDPAVLKGLLESADTLDAFAGGLATGDPDAAARDFEAARGRMPLPVLGTILRRANEADAAGVRRPGILIAARPQALVTAPWPATIRYRGPLLDYGNVMILEPGAGYLLVLAGLGTVYGETGEVVAAGAPLGLMGGEPRPAGPAAAGGEGAGARDTETLYLELRQGAEPVDPADWFEANGE
;
A
#
# COMPACT_ATOMS: atom_id res chain seq x y z
N MET A 1 55.46 -29.42 -24.27
CA MET A 1 55.06 -28.02 -24.58
C MET A 1 53.62 -28.07 -25.06
N ILE A 2 52.70 -27.76 -24.16
CA ILE A 2 51.24 -27.81 -24.38
C ILE A 2 50.81 -26.41 -24.82
N ARG A 3 50.20 -26.32 -26.01
CA ARG A 3 49.47 -25.14 -26.51
C ARG A 3 48.26 -25.66 -27.28
N ALA A 4 47.07 -25.09 -27.28
CA ALA A 4 46.36 -24.19 -26.38
C ALA A 4 44.98 -24.09 -27.05
N LEU A 5 43.98 -24.69 -26.42
CA LEU A 5 42.59 -24.75 -26.87
C LEU A 5 41.88 -23.50 -26.32
N VAL A 6 41.35 -22.64 -27.20
CA VAL A 6 40.40 -21.60 -26.79
C VAL A 6 39.26 -21.59 -27.80
N LEU A 7 38.23 -22.35 -27.46
CA LEU A 7 36.92 -22.34 -28.07
C LEU A 7 36.16 -21.15 -27.47
N ALA A 8 35.84 -20.16 -28.29
CA ALA A 8 34.99 -19.04 -27.92
C ALA A 8 33.53 -19.53 -27.78
N LEU A 9 33.08 -19.81 -26.57
CA LEU A 9 31.67 -19.97 -26.25
C LEU A 9 31.16 -18.64 -25.71
N GLY A 10 30.52 -17.85 -26.58
CA GLY A 10 29.80 -16.65 -26.18
C GLY A 10 28.61 -17.02 -25.29
N LEU A 11 28.64 -16.59 -24.04
CA LEU A 11 27.46 -16.54 -23.18
C LEU A 11 26.47 -15.55 -23.79
N LEU A 12 25.43 -16.06 -24.44
CA LEU A 12 24.16 -15.35 -24.58
C LEU A 12 23.49 -15.35 -23.20
N ALA A 13 23.86 -14.36 -22.39
CA ALA A 13 23.05 -13.98 -21.24
C ALA A 13 21.78 -13.28 -21.77
N THR A 14 20.70 -14.04 -21.91
CA THR A 14 19.37 -13.45 -22.07
C THR A 14 19.02 -12.70 -20.79
N PRO A 15 18.65 -11.41 -20.82
CA PRO A 15 18.11 -10.77 -19.65
C PRO A 15 16.82 -11.52 -19.30
N ALA A 16 16.74 -12.11 -18.11
CA ALA A 16 15.49 -12.59 -17.58
C ALA A 16 14.54 -11.38 -17.51
N ALA A 17 13.54 -11.35 -18.39
CA ALA A 17 12.49 -10.34 -18.30
C ALA A 17 11.85 -10.50 -16.91
N ALA A 18 11.97 -9.47 -16.08
CA ALA A 18 11.25 -9.43 -14.81
C ALA A 18 9.77 -9.60 -15.14
N VAL A 19 9.15 -10.66 -14.61
CA VAL A 19 7.71 -10.86 -14.73
C VAL A 19 7.04 -9.67 -14.07
N THR A 20 6.16 -8.98 -14.79
CA THR A 20 5.45 -7.83 -14.22
C THR A 20 4.42 -8.30 -13.19
N VAL A 21 4.08 -7.46 -12.21
CA VAL A 21 3.06 -7.79 -11.19
C VAL A 21 1.71 -8.15 -11.82
N ALA A 22 1.38 -7.56 -12.97
CA ALA A 22 0.22 -7.90 -13.78
C ALA A 22 0.33 -9.31 -14.40
N GLN A 23 1.50 -9.70 -14.91
CA GLN A 23 1.73 -11.06 -15.43
C GLN A 23 1.67 -12.11 -14.31
N GLU A 24 2.16 -11.78 -13.11
CA GLU A 24 2.06 -12.66 -11.94
C GLU A 24 0.61 -12.87 -11.51
N ALA A 25 -0.21 -11.80 -11.50
CA ALA A 25 -1.64 -11.91 -11.22
C ALA A 25 -2.39 -12.74 -12.26
N ALA A 26 -2.11 -12.53 -13.56
CA ALA A 26 -2.70 -13.33 -14.63
C ALA A 26 -2.28 -14.81 -14.52
N GLN A 27 -1.04 -15.09 -14.13
CA GLN A 27 -0.59 -16.46 -13.87
C GLN A 27 -1.31 -17.06 -12.66
N ALA A 28 -1.46 -16.31 -11.56
CA ALA A 28 -2.13 -16.78 -10.37
C ALA A 28 -3.63 -17.07 -10.61
N ALA A 29 -4.29 -16.25 -11.44
CA ALA A 29 -5.67 -16.50 -11.88
C ALA A 29 -5.79 -17.82 -12.67
N ARG A 30 -4.87 -18.06 -13.63
CA ARG A 30 -4.82 -19.33 -14.39
C ARG A 30 -4.54 -20.53 -13.50
N ASP A 31 -3.61 -20.41 -12.57
CA ASP A 31 -3.29 -21.47 -11.61
C ASP A 31 -4.49 -21.79 -10.70
N LEU A 32 -5.23 -20.77 -10.27
CA LEU A 32 -6.45 -20.93 -9.48
C LEU A 32 -7.54 -21.65 -10.27
N GLN A 33 -7.80 -21.25 -11.52
CA GLN A 33 -8.75 -21.92 -12.40
C GLN A 33 -8.37 -23.41 -12.59
N ALA A 34 -7.10 -23.69 -12.87
CA ALA A 34 -6.61 -25.07 -13.01
C ALA A 34 -6.77 -25.88 -11.72
N ALA A 35 -6.48 -25.28 -10.55
CA ALA A 35 -6.65 -25.94 -9.25
C ALA A 35 -8.12 -26.21 -8.91
N VAL A 36 -9.02 -25.31 -9.31
CA VAL A 36 -10.48 -25.50 -9.18
C VAL A 36 -10.96 -26.66 -10.06
N THR A 37 -10.52 -26.73 -11.32
CA THR A 37 -10.84 -27.87 -12.19
C THR A 37 -10.28 -29.19 -11.65
N ALA A 38 -9.06 -29.19 -11.10
CA ALA A 38 -8.47 -30.36 -10.46
C ALA A 38 -9.26 -30.81 -9.22
N LEU A 39 -9.77 -29.87 -8.42
CA LEU A 39 -10.63 -30.15 -7.27
C LEU A 39 -11.95 -30.81 -7.68
N GLN A 40 -12.57 -30.35 -8.77
CA GLN A 40 -13.79 -30.96 -9.32
C GLN A 40 -13.57 -32.39 -9.82
N ALA A 41 -12.37 -32.69 -10.35
CA ALA A 41 -12.02 -34.01 -10.85
C ALA A 41 -11.53 -34.99 -9.77
N ALA A 42 -11.30 -34.51 -8.53
CA ALA A 42 -10.72 -35.30 -7.46
C ALA A 42 -11.70 -36.35 -6.92
N ASN A 43 -11.29 -37.62 -6.93
CA ASN A 43 -12.10 -38.75 -6.48
C ASN A 43 -11.56 -39.36 -5.18
N GLY A 44 -12.45 -39.69 -4.24
CA GLY A 44 -12.05 -40.26 -2.95
C GLY A 44 -11.45 -39.22 -1.97
N ALA A 45 -11.23 -39.63 -0.73
CA ALA A 45 -10.89 -38.71 0.36
C ALA A 45 -9.48 -38.10 0.24
N ARG A 46 -8.46 -38.92 -0.09
CA ARG A 46 -7.06 -38.45 -0.18
C ARG A 46 -6.81 -37.49 -1.34
N ASP A 47 -7.38 -37.77 -2.50
CA ASP A 47 -7.21 -36.92 -3.67
C ASP A 47 -7.93 -35.58 -3.46
N ARG A 48 -9.09 -35.57 -2.78
CA ARG A 48 -9.79 -34.34 -2.37
C ARG A 48 -8.98 -33.49 -1.40
N VAL A 49 -8.29 -34.09 -0.41
CA VAL A 49 -7.38 -33.35 0.49
C VAL A 49 -6.26 -32.67 -0.30
N SER A 50 -5.62 -33.42 -1.20
CA SER A 50 -4.51 -32.92 -2.02
C SER A 50 -4.96 -31.81 -2.96
N ALA A 51 -6.08 -32.01 -3.64
CA ALA A 51 -6.66 -31.02 -4.54
C ALA A 51 -7.08 -29.76 -3.79
N LEU A 52 -7.79 -29.88 -2.66
CA LEU A 52 -8.20 -28.73 -1.85
C LEU A 52 -6.99 -27.96 -1.31
N THR A 53 -5.94 -28.68 -0.87
CA THR A 53 -4.68 -28.05 -0.45
C THR A 53 -4.06 -27.24 -1.59
N THR A 54 -4.09 -27.78 -2.81
CA THR A 54 -3.57 -27.11 -4.01
C THR A 54 -4.42 -25.89 -4.37
N THR A 55 -5.75 -26.00 -4.29
CA THR A 55 -6.69 -24.90 -4.52
C THR A 55 -6.50 -23.78 -3.51
N ILE A 56 -6.39 -24.08 -2.22
CA ILE A 56 -6.14 -23.08 -1.17
C ILE A 56 -4.81 -22.37 -1.44
N ARG A 57 -3.73 -23.10 -1.76
CA ARG A 57 -2.44 -22.48 -2.09
C ARG A 57 -2.46 -21.64 -3.36
N ALA A 58 -3.23 -22.04 -4.38
CA ALA A 58 -3.40 -21.24 -5.59
C ALA A 58 -4.20 -19.96 -5.30
N TYR A 59 -5.23 -20.08 -4.47
CA TYR A 59 -6.06 -18.96 -4.02
C TYR A 59 -5.24 -17.96 -3.19
N GLU A 60 -4.48 -18.42 -2.20
CA GLU A 60 -3.58 -17.58 -1.39
C GLU A 60 -2.54 -16.85 -2.24
N ARG A 61 -1.99 -17.52 -3.28
CA ARG A 61 -1.08 -16.87 -4.25
C ARG A 61 -1.79 -15.81 -5.08
N GLY A 62 -3.02 -16.07 -5.55
CA GLY A 62 -3.85 -15.07 -6.22
C GLY A 62 -4.14 -13.85 -5.35
N LEU A 63 -4.54 -14.06 -4.09
CA LEU A 63 -4.75 -12.98 -3.12
C LEU A 63 -3.45 -12.22 -2.81
N ALA A 64 -2.30 -12.88 -2.81
CA ALA A 64 -1.01 -12.21 -2.66
C ALA A 64 -0.69 -11.30 -3.86
N ALA A 65 -0.88 -11.79 -5.09
CA ALA A 65 -0.69 -11.00 -6.30
C ALA A 65 -1.66 -9.81 -6.35
N LEU A 66 -2.91 -9.98 -5.93
CA LEU A 66 -3.88 -8.87 -5.83
C LEU A 66 -3.42 -7.79 -4.85
N ARG A 67 -2.95 -8.19 -3.66
CA ARG A 67 -2.46 -7.28 -2.63
C ARG A 67 -1.26 -6.47 -3.10
N GLU A 68 -0.32 -7.10 -3.79
CA GLU A 68 0.81 -6.39 -4.40
C GLU A 68 0.34 -5.37 -5.43
N ASN A 69 -0.52 -5.78 -6.37
CA ASN A 69 -1.03 -4.87 -7.39
C ASN A 69 -1.84 -3.70 -6.81
N LEU A 70 -2.65 -3.92 -5.76
CA LEU A 70 -3.36 -2.85 -5.07
C LEU A 70 -2.42 -1.87 -4.37
N ARG A 71 -1.31 -2.37 -3.79
CA ARG A 71 -0.27 -1.49 -3.24
C ARG A 71 0.38 -0.64 -4.33
N GLN A 72 0.69 -1.23 -5.49
CA GLN A 72 1.22 -0.48 -6.63
C GLN A 72 0.24 0.60 -7.10
N ALA A 73 -1.05 0.28 -7.16
CA ALA A 73 -2.10 1.25 -7.48
C ALA A 73 -2.15 2.39 -6.45
N ALA A 74 -2.03 2.10 -5.16
CA ALA A 74 -2.00 3.12 -4.09
C ALA A 74 -0.75 4.01 -4.17
N ILE A 75 0.41 3.43 -4.51
CA ILE A 75 1.63 4.21 -4.78
C ILE A 75 1.42 5.14 -5.98
N ARG A 76 0.88 4.63 -7.09
CA ARG A 76 0.61 5.41 -8.30
C ARG A 76 -0.36 6.56 -8.02
N GLU A 77 -1.43 6.29 -7.27
CA GLU A 77 -2.39 7.31 -6.85
C GLU A 77 -1.71 8.41 -6.04
N SER A 78 -0.88 8.07 -5.04
CA SER A 78 -0.16 9.07 -4.25
C SER A 78 0.76 9.95 -5.10
N VAL A 79 1.40 9.36 -6.12
CA VAL A 79 2.25 10.10 -7.07
C VAL A 79 1.42 11.04 -7.93
N LEU A 80 0.28 10.58 -8.44
CA LEU A 80 -0.63 11.41 -9.21
C LEU A 80 -1.16 12.58 -8.35
N GLU A 81 -1.55 12.31 -7.11
CA GLU A 81 -2.03 13.34 -6.18
C GLU A 81 -0.96 14.43 -5.92
N MET A 82 0.29 14.02 -5.66
CA MET A 82 1.40 14.97 -5.50
C MET A 82 1.65 15.81 -6.76
N LEU A 83 1.59 15.20 -7.95
CA LEU A 83 1.74 15.91 -9.22
C LEU A 83 0.60 16.89 -9.47
N LEU A 84 -0.64 16.48 -9.17
CA LEU A 84 -1.83 17.32 -9.33
C LEU A 84 -1.79 18.53 -8.39
N GLU A 85 -1.38 18.35 -7.13
CA GLU A 85 -1.22 19.48 -6.19
C GLU A 85 -0.10 20.43 -6.64
N ALA A 86 1.05 19.91 -7.09
CA ALA A 86 2.10 20.76 -7.65
C ALA A 86 1.62 21.56 -8.89
N LYS A 87 0.80 20.94 -9.75
CA LYS A 87 0.18 21.63 -10.90
C LYS A 87 -0.89 22.63 -10.49
N ARG A 88 -1.63 22.36 -9.42
CA ARG A 88 -2.62 23.29 -8.87
C ARG A 88 -1.97 24.59 -8.40
N ASP A 89 -0.83 24.49 -7.71
CA ASP A 89 -0.07 25.66 -7.27
C ASP A 89 0.47 26.48 -8.45
N GLU A 90 0.99 25.81 -9.48
CA GLU A 90 1.46 26.45 -10.72
C GLU A 90 0.31 27.22 -11.42
N ILE A 91 -0.86 26.59 -11.55
CA ILE A 91 -2.05 27.21 -12.15
C ILE A 91 -2.55 28.39 -11.30
N ALA A 92 -2.58 28.25 -9.98
CA ALA A 92 -2.99 29.33 -9.07
C ALA A 92 -2.07 30.55 -9.22
N GLN A 93 -0.76 30.33 -9.36
CA GLN A 93 0.21 31.38 -9.61
C GLN A 93 -0.02 32.06 -10.96
N LEU A 94 -0.26 31.30 -12.04
CA LEU A 94 -0.57 31.83 -13.36
C LEU A 94 -1.87 32.66 -13.35
N LEU A 95 -2.94 32.14 -12.77
CA LEU A 95 -4.22 32.84 -12.65
C LEU A 95 -4.08 34.13 -11.81
N GLY A 96 -3.26 34.11 -10.76
CA GLY A 96 -2.94 35.31 -9.98
C GLY A 96 -2.24 36.40 -10.81
N VAL A 97 -1.32 36.00 -11.71
CA VAL A 97 -0.66 36.93 -12.64
C VAL A 97 -1.65 37.50 -13.66
N LEU A 98 -2.48 36.64 -14.28
CA LEU A 98 -3.48 37.05 -15.27
C LEU A 98 -4.53 37.99 -14.67
N ALA A 99 -5.06 37.67 -13.48
CA ALA A 99 -6.01 38.52 -12.77
C ALA A 99 -5.43 39.90 -12.42
N ARG A 100 -4.12 39.98 -12.14
CA ARG A 100 -3.42 41.25 -11.90
C ARG A 100 -3.17 42.03 -13.20
N MET A 101 -3.01 41.37 -14.34
CA MET A 101 -2.87 42.03 -15.64
C MET A 101 -4.19 42.65 -16.13
N ASP A 102 -5.32 41.98 -15.93
CA ASP A 102 -6.65 42.41 -16.38
C ASP A 102 -7.26 43.55 -15.51
N ALA A 103 -6.67 43.83 -14.34
CA ALA A 103 -7.07 44.93 -13.48
C ALA A 103 -6.75 46.35 -14.04
N ARG A 104 -6.35 46.46 -15.31
CA ARG A 104 -6.11 47.74 -16.01
C ARG A 104 -7.16 47.96 -17.09
N PRO A 105 -8.12 48.89 -16.92
CA PRO A 105 -9.28 48.99 -17.79
C PRO A 105 -8.92 49.34 -19.24
N GLY A 106 -9.57 48.64 -20.18
CA GLY A 106 -9.38 48.70 -21.63
C GLY A 106 -9.34 50.08 -22.32
N PRO A 107 -9.96 51.16 -21.81
CA PRO A 107 -9.84 52.48 -22.44
C PRO A 107 -8.42 53.08 -22.41
N LEU A 108 -7.50 52.58 -21.57
CA LEU A 108 -6.12 53.07 -21.47
C LEU A 108 -5.11 52.33 -22.37
N LEU A 109 -5.47 51.18 -22.96
CA LEU A 109 -4.57 50.42 -23.85
C LEU A 109 -4.25 51.16 -25.16
N LEU A 110 -5.15 52.04 -25.62
CA LEU A 110 -4.92 52.93 -26.77
C LEU A 110 -4.00 54.12 -26.44
N MET A 111 -3.77 54.41 -25.14
CA MET A 111 -2.90 55.51 -24.69
C MET A 111 -1.60 55.02 -24.04
N HIS A 112 -1.31 53.71 -24.10
CA HIS A 112 -0.09 53.11 -23.56
C HIS A 112 1.12 53.50 -24.43
N PRO A 113 2.30 53.81 -23.86
CA PRO A 113 3.51 54.17 -24.61
C PRO A 113 4.03 53.10 -25.61
N ALA A 114 3.41 51.92 -25.64
CA ALA A 114 3.77 50.82 -26.55
C ALA A 114 2.94 50.80 -27.86
N GLY A 115 1.85 51.58 -27.93
CA GLY A 115 1.03 51.75 -29.13
C GLY A 115 0.38 50.47 -29.70
N PRO A 116 -0.22 50.55 -30.90
CA PRO A 116 -0.90 49.43 -31.57
C PRO A 116 -0.03 48.18 -31.78
N LEU A 117 1.28 48.38 -31.95
CA LEU A 117 2.28 47.31 -32.11
C LEU A 117 2.44 46.48 -30.83
N GLY A 118 2.41 47.10 -29.65
CA GLY A 118 2.47 46.38 -28.37
C GLY A 118 1.24 45.50 -28.14
N THR A 119 0.07 45.97 -28.55
CA THR A 119 -1.19 45.19 -28.50
C THR A 119 -1.13 44.00 -29.46
N ALA A 120 -0.67 44.19 -30.70
CA ALA A 120 -0.52 43.10 -31.68
C ALA A 120 0.47 42.03 -31.19
N ARG A 121 1.60 42.44 -30.61
CA ARG A 121 2.60 41.51 -30.04
C ARG A 121 2.03 40.72 -28.86
N SER A 122 1.23 41.35 -27.99
CA SER A 122 0.58 40.66 -26.88
C SER A 122 -0.46 39.65 -27.38
N GLY A 123 -1.24 40.00 -28.40
CA GLY A 123 -2.17 39.08 -29.05
C GLY A 123 -1.47 37.88 -29.72
N MET A 124 -0.31 38.10 -30.34
CA MET A 124 0.52 37.02 -30.89
C MET A 124 1.03 36.08 -29.79
N ILE A 125 1.54 36.61 -28.67
CA ILE A 125 1.99 35.78 -27.53
C ILE A 125 0.82 34.96 -26.95
N LEU A 126 -0.36 35.56 -26.79
CA LEU A 126 -1.56 34.84 -26.35
C LEU A 126 -1.95 33.72 -27.35
N SER A 127 -1.86 33.99 -28.65
CA SER A 127 -2.13 32.99 -29.69
C SER A 127 -1.14 31.82 -29.65
N ASP A 128 0.12 32.05 -29.29
CA ASP A 128 1.16 31.02 -29.19
C ASP A 128 1.05 30.22 -27.87
N VAL A 129 0.65 30.86 -26.77
CA VAL A 129 0.57 30.22 -25.45
C VAL A 129 -0.74 29.43 -25.25
N THR A 130 -1.84 29.88 -25.87
CA THR A 130 -3.16 29.24 -25.71
C THR A 130 -3.17 27.74 -26.07
N PRO A 131 -2.57 27.29 -27.20
CA PRO A 131 -2.52 25.86 -27.53
C PRO A 131 -1.76 25.03 -26.50
N ALA A 132 -0.67 25.56 -25.93
CA ALA A 132 0.10 24.89 -24.89
C ALA A 132 -0.71 24.72 -23.60
N LEU A 133 -1.46 25.76 -23.19
CA LEU A 133 -2.36 25.68 -22.03
C LEU A 133 -3.50 24.69 -22.26
N LEU A 134 -4.07 24.63 -23.47
CA LEU A 134 -5.10 23.63 -23.82
C LEU A 134 -4.55 22.21 -23.76
N ALA A 135 -3.33 21.97 -24.27
CA ALA A 135 -2.67 20.67 -24.18
C ALA A 135 -2.40 20.26 -22.72
N GLN A 136 -1.99 21.20 -21.87
CA GLN A 136 -1.78 20.96 -20.45
C GLN A 136 -3.09 20.68 -19.70
N ALA A 137 -4.17 21.40 -20.01
CA ALA A 137 -5.49 21.15 -19.46
C ALA A 137 -6.01 19.75 -19.84
N GLU A 138 -5.78 19.31 -21.08
CA GLU A 138 -6.16 17.98 -21.54
C GLU A 138 -5.35 16.89 -20.82
N SER A 139 -4.05 17.09 -20.64
CA SER A 139 -3.21 16.18 -19.85
C SER A 139 -3.68 16.08 -18.39
N LEU A 140 -4.03 17.21 -17.77
CA LEU A 140 -4.55 17.24 -16.39
C LEU A 140 -5.89 16.50 -16.29
N ARG A 141 -6.78 16.69 -17.28
CA ARG A 141 -8.06 15.97 -17.37
C ARG A 141 -7.85 14.46 -17.45
N GLN A 142 -6.87 14.01 -18.22
CA GLN A 142 -6.51 12.59 -18.32
C GLN A 142 -5.97 12.06 -16.99
N GLN A 143 -5.07 12.78 -16.31
CA GLN A 143 -4.54 12.37 -15.01
C GLN A 143 -5.61 12.28 -13.91
N VAL A 144 -6.56 13.22 -13.89
CA VAL A 144 -7.70 13.18 -12.95
C VAL A 144 -8.63 12.01 -13.26
N SER A 145 -8.85 11.69 -14.54
CA SER A 145 -9.61 10.49 -14.94
C SER A 145 -8.90 9.22 -14.50
N GLU A 146 -7.59 9.10 -14.75
CA GLU A 146 -6.78 7.95 -14.32
C GLU A 146 -6.86 7.76 -12.80
N MET A 147 -6.70 8.83 -12.02
CA MET A 147 -6.81 8.77 -10.55
C MET A 147 -8.21 8.30 -10.10
N ARG A 148 -9.28 8.77 -10.75
CA ARG A 148 -10.64 8.33 -10.45
C ARG A 148 -10.83 6.84 -10.75
N ASP A 149 -10.39 6.40 -11.93
CA ASP A 149 -10.52 5.02 -12.36
C ASP A 149 -9.72 4.08 -11.44
N LEU A 150 -8.52 4.49 -11.02
CA LEU A 150 -7.70 3.76 -10.02
C LEU A 150 -8.42 3.63 -8.67
N ARG A 151 -9.06 4.69 -8.16
CA ARG A 151 -9.82 4.64 -6.90
C ARG A 151 -11.03 3.71 -6.97
N GLU A 152 -11.79 3.78 -8.05
CA GLU A 152 -12.95 2.91 -8.28
C GLU A 152 -12.51 1.44 -8.32
N LEU A 153 -11.42 1.16 -9.05
CA LEU A 153 -10.81 -0.16 -9.18
C LEU A 153 -10.28 -0.68 -7.82
N GLN A 154 -9.57 0.14 -7.05
CA GLN A 154 -9.08 -0.21 -5.71
C GLN A 154 -10.22 -0.55 -4.74
N THR A 155 -11.30 0.24 -4.75
CA THR A 155 -12.46 0.02 -3.85
C THR A 155 -13.14 -1.30 -4.16
N ALA A 156 -13.32 -1.62 -5.45
CA ALA A 156 -13.92 -2.89 -5.87
C ALA A 156 -13.04 -4.08 -5.48
N ALA A 157 -11.75 -4.02 -5.82
CA ALA A 157 -10.80 -5.08 -5.55
C ALA A 157 -10.52 -5.28 -4.04
N GLY A 158 -10.53 -4.21 -3.24
CA GLY A 158 -10.39 -4.28 -1.79
C GLY A 158 -11.51 -5.07 -1.12
N ARG A 159 -12.76 -4.95 -1.60
CA ARG A 159 -13.89 -5.75 -1.10
C ARG A 159 -13.70 -7.23 -1.40
N THR A 160 -13.40 -7.57 -2.66
CA THR A 160 -13.11 -8.95 -3.07
C THR A 160 -11.94 -9.55 -2.29
N LEU A 161 -10.91 -8.75 -2.02
CA LEU A 161 -9.77 -9.16 -1.23
C LEU A 161 -10.14 -9.47 0.23
N ALA A 162 -10.94 -8.62 0.88
CA ALA A 162 -11.39 -8.84 2.25
C ALA A 162 -12.22 -10.13 2.38
N GLU A 163 -13.19 -10.32 1.47
CA GLU A 163 -14.01 -11.54 1.39
C GLU A 163 -13.14 -12.77 1.13
N GLY A 164 -12.19 -12.68 0.21
CA GLY A 164 -11.30 -13.77 -0.13
C GLY A 164 -10.33 -14.15 0.99
N LEU A 165 -9.77 -13.19 1.72
CA LEU A 165 -8.92 -13.48 2.88
C LEU A 165 -9.69 -14.20 3.98
N ALA A 166 -10.95 -13.82 4.22
CA ALA A 166 -11.81 -14.52 5.17
C ALA A 166 -12.10 -15.95 4.73
N ALA A 167 -12.47 -16.15 3.46
CA ALA A 167 -12.74 -17.46 2.89
C ALA A 167 -11.52 -18.40 2.92
N ALA A 168 -10.32 -17.87 2.61
CA ALA A 168 -9.08 -18.63 2.68
C ALA A 168 -8.78 -19.13 4.11
N GLN A 169 -9.04 -18.29 5.12
CA GLN A 169 -8.82 -18.61 6.52
C GLN A 169 -9.81 -19.64 7.06
N GLU A 170 -11.07 -19.54 6.65
CA GLU A 170 -12.09 -20.55 6.95
C GLU A 170 -11.71 -21.89 6.31
N ALA A 171 -11.35 -21.89 5.03
CA ALA A 171 -10.95 -23.09 4.30
C ALA A 171 -9.72 -23.76 4.93
N ARG A 172 -8.72 -22.99 5.37
CA ARG A 172 -7.52 -23.50 6.05
C ARG A 172 -7.86 -24.13 7.41
N THR A 173 -8.78 -23.51 8.16
CA THR A 173 -9.24 -24.03 9.45
C THR A 173 -10.02 -25.33 9.27
N ALA A 174 -10.95 -25.37 8.32
CA ALA A 174 -11.73 -26.56 7.99
C ALA A 174 -10.83 -27.71 7.50
N LEU A 175 -9.85 -27.42 6.64
CA LEU A 175 -8.88 -28.42 6.17
C LEU A 175 -8.05 -28.97 7.34
N SER A 176 -7.59 -28.10 8.25
CA SER A 176 -6.79 -28.51 9.41
C SER A 176 -7.59 -29.41 10.37
N GLN A 177 -8.87 -29.10 10.60
CA GLN A 177 -9.78 -29.93 11.39
C GLN A 177 -10.02 -31.29 10.72
N ALA A 178 -10.33 -31.31 9.41
CA ALA A 178 -10.57 -32.56 8.68
C ALA A 178 -9.34 -33.50 8.70
N ILE A 179 -8.13 -32.94 8.57
CA ILE A 179 -6.88 -33.71 8.68
C ILE A 179 -6.68 -34.22 10.12
N GLY A 180 -6.94 -33.38 11.13
CA GLY A 180 -6.76 -33.71 12.56
C GLY A 180 -7.72 -34.80 13.05
N ASP A 181 -9.00 -34.68 12.71
CA ASP A 181 -10.05 -35.59 13.17
C ASP A 181 -10.13 -36.88 12.33
N ARG A 182 -9.33 -36.97 11.24
CA ARG A 182 -9.39 -38.05 10.23
C ARG A 182 -10.80 -38.28 9.68
N VAL A 183 -11.61 -37.23 9.67
CA VAL A 183 -12.97 -37.23 9.12
C VAL A 183 -12.87 -37.04 7.61
N ASP A 184 -13.81 -37.59 6.84
CA ASP A 184 -13.94 -37.25 5.43
C ASP A 184 -14.06 -35.72 5.31
N LEU A 185 -13.38 -35.12 4.31
CA LEU A 185 -13.49 -33.69 4.04
C LEU A 185 -14.96 -33.29 3.99
N PRO A 186 -15.35 -32.15 4.58
CA PRO A 186 -16.69 -31.62 4.40
C PRO A 186 -16.98 -31.56 2.89
N THR A 187 -17.94 -32.35 2.41
CA THR A 187 -18.40 -32.37 1.00
C THR A 187 -18.86 -30.98 0.53
N ARG A 188 -19.08 -30.06 1.46
CA ARG A 188 -19.42 -28.66 1.20
C ARG A 188 -18.47 -27.96 0.22
N PHE A 189 -17.17 -28.20 0.21
CA PHE A 189 -16.29 -27.44 -0.72
C PHE A 189 -16.34 -27.94 -2.18
N THR A 190 -16.60 -29.22 -2.41
CA THR A 190 -16.73 -29.78 -3.77
C THR A 190 -18.16 -29.74 -4.28
N ASP A 191 -19.14 -29.78 -3.37
CA ASP A 191 -20.55 -29.97 -3.70
C ASP A 191 -21.37 -28.69 -3.48
N ASP A 192 -20.81 -27.64 -2.86
CA ASP A 192 -21.47 -26.33 -2.76
C ASP A 192 -21.13 -25.47 -4.00
N PRO A 193 -22.09 -25.32 -4.94
CA PRO A 193 -21.89 -24.51 -6.13
C PRO A 193 -21.64 -23.03 -5.81
N ALA A 194 -22.04 -22.53 -4.64
CA ALA A 194 -21.81 -21.14 -4.26
C ALA A 194 -20.33 -20.87 -3.95
N VAL A 195 -19.65 -21.79 -3.25
CA VAL A 195 -18.23 -21.66 -2.91
C VAL A 195 -17.38 -21.73 -4.18
N LEU A 196 -17.68 -22.69 -5.05
CA LEU A 196 -17.01 -22.85 -6.33
C LEU A 196 -17.19 -21.62 -7.24
N LYS A 197 -18.40 -21.08 -7.29
CA LYS A 197 -18.71 -19.84 -8.03
C LYS A 197 -17.90 -18.66 -7.50
N GLY A 198 -17.82 -18.49 -6.18
CA GLY A 198 -17.03 -17.41 -5.57
C GLY A 198 -15.53 -17.49 -5.88
N LEU A 199 -14.95 -18.70 -5.94
CA LEU A 199 -13.56 -18.90 -6.34
C LEU A 199 -13.31 -18.52 -7.81
N LEU A 200 -14.25 -18.86 -8.70
CA LEU A 200 -14.18 -18.49 -10.11
C LEU A 200 -14.39 -16.98 -10.31
N GLU A 201 -15.35 -16.36 -9.62
CA GLU A 201 -15.55 -14.91 -9.63
C GLU A 201 -14.33 -14.14 -9.10
N SER A 202 -13.66 -14.69 -8.08
CA SER A 202 -12.38 -14.17 -7.60
C SER A 202 -11.29 -14.28 -8.67
N ALA A 203 -11.18 -15.41 -9.37
CA ALA A 203 -10.22 -15.59 -10.46
C ALA A 203 -10.46 -14.61 -11.62
N ASP A 204 -11.72 -14.41 -12.01
CA ASP A 204 -12.10 -13.47 -13.07
C ASP A 204 -11.81 -12.01 -12.65
N THR A 205 -12.04 -11.67 -11.37
CA THR A 205 -11.70 -10.35 -10.82
C THR A 205 -10.19 -10.11 -10.83
N LEU A 206 -9.39 -11.13 -10.46
CA LEU A 206 -7.93 -11.07 -10.52
C LEU A 206 -7.44 -10.81 -11.95
N ASP A 207 -7.99 -11.52 -12.93
CA ASP A 207 -7.61 -11.40 -14.35
C ASP A 207 -8.03 -10.04 -14.94
N ALA A 208 -9.26 -9.60 -14.65
CA ALA A 208 -9.76 -8.28 -15.07
C ALA A 208 -8.91 -7.13 -14.48
N PHE A 209 -8.53 -7.25 -13.21
CA PHE A 209 -7.69 -6.27 -12.52
C PHE A 209 -6.26 -6.25 -13.09
N ALA A 210 -5.68 -7.43 -13.35
CA ALA A 210 -4.38 -7.55 -14.01
C ALA A 210 -4.40 -6.91 -15.42
N GLY A 211 -5.49 -7.11 -16.17
CA GLY A 211 -5.71 -6.49 -17.48
C GLY A 211 -5.80 -4.96 -17.42
N GLY A 212 -6.46 -4.40 -16.41
CA GLY A 212 -6.59 -2.95 -16.21
C GLY A 212 -5.29 -2.25 -15.80
N LEU A 213 -4.38 -2.95 -15.12
CA LEU A 213 -3.08 -2.41 -14.72
C LEU A 213 -2.00 -2.54 -15.81
N ALA A 214 -2.14 -3.50 -16.73
CA ALA A 214 -1.21 -3.70 -17.85
C ALA A 214 -1.19 -2.51 -18.85
N THR A 215 -2.16 -1.61 -18.77
CA THR A 215 -2.22 -0.36 -19.54
C THR A 215 -1.41 0.80 -18.95
N GLY A 216 -0.84 0.65 -17.75
CA GLY A 216 0.00 1.65 -17.08
C GLY A 216 1.50 1.50 -17.37
N ASP A 217 2.27 2.56 -17.13
CA ASP A 217 3.73 2.58 -17.29
C ASP A 217 4.42 1.61 -16.30
N PRO A 218 5.10 0.55 -16.79
CA PRO A 218 5.74 -0.45 -15.94
C PRO A 218 6.91 0.09 -15.11
N ASP A 219 7.49 1.26 -15.46
CA ASP A 219 8.61 1.84 -14.71
C ASP A 219 8.18 2.51 -13.39
N ALA A 220 6.89 2.82 -13.21
CA ALA A 220 6.36 3.29 -11.93
C ALA A 220 6.12 2.15 -10.92
N ALA A 221 6.10 0.90 -11.39
CA ALA A 221 5.71 -0.30 -10.64
C ALA A 221 6.84 -0.91 -9.76
N ALA A 222 7.94 -0.19 -9.55
CA ALA A 222 9.16 -0.73 -8.95
C ALA A 222 9.68 0.08 -7.76
N ARG A 223 8.80 0.52 -6.85
CA ARG A 223 9.24 0.78 -5.47
C ARG A 223 8.86 -0.39 -4.60
N ASP A 224 9.76 -1.37 -4.55
CA ASP A 224 9.70 -2.47 -3.60
C ASP A 224 9.80 -1.91 -2.18
N PHE A 225 9.11 -2.53 -1.23
CA PHE A 225 9.14 -2.14 0.18
C PHE A 225 10.56 -2.06 0.72
N GLU A 226 11.44 -2.96 0.28
CA GLU A 226 12.85 -2.98 0.67
C GLU A 226 13.60 -1.69 0.28
N ALA A 227 13.20 -1.00 -0.79
CA ALA A 227 13.81 0.26 -1.20
C ALA A 227 13.51 1.40 -0.21
N ALA A 228 12.45 1.27 0.61
CA ALA A 228 12.08 2.23 1.65
C ALA A 228 12.91 2.10 2.92
N ARG A 229 13.76 1.06 3.03
CA ARG A 229 14.62 0.85 4.20
C ARG A 229 15.47 2.10 4.51
N GLY A 230 15.44 2.50 5.78
CA GLY A 230 16.14 3.68 6.32
C GLY A 230 15.47 5.02 6.01
N ARG A 231 14.31 5.03 5.35
CA ARG A 231 13.59 6.24 4.90
C ARG A 231 12.13 6.28 5.33
N MET A 232 11.69 5.32 6.16
CA MET A 232 10.30 5.26 6.58
C MET A 232 10.02 6.24 7.72
N PRO A 233 8.97 7.06 7.65
CA PRO A 233 8.57 7.89 8.78
C PRO A 233 8.05 7.04 9.93
N LEU A 234 8.27 7.47 11.17
CA LEU A 234 7.65 6.83 12.33
C LEU A 234 6.12 6.91 12.23
N PRO A 235 5.39 5.87 12.64
CA PRO A 235 3.92 5.82 12.56
C PRO A 235 3.23 6.81 13.50
N VAL A 236 3.93 7.32 14.51
CA VAL A 236 3.39 8.30 15.45
C VAL A 236 4.48 9.31 15.81
N LEU A 237 4.07 10.56 16.02
CA LEU A 237 4.96 11.59 16.50
C LEU A 237 5.24 11.36 17.99
N GLY A 238 6.50 11.11 18.34
CA GLY A 238 6.89 10.67 19.66
C GLY A 238 8.38 10.41 19.82
N THR A 239 8.80 10.00 21.02
CA THR A 239 10.20 9.66 21.32
C THR A 239 10.37 8.17 21.53
N ILE A 240 11.42 7.57 20.96
CA ILE A 240 11.74 6.15 21.20
C ILE A 240 12.20 5.99 22.65
N LEU A 241 11.40 5.31 23.47
CA LEU A 241 11.72 4.98 24.86
C LEU A 241 12.60 3.75 24.99
N ARG A 242 12.45 2.80 24.06
CA ARG A 242 13.17 1.53 24.10
C ARG A 242 13.46 1.02 22.70
N ARG A 243 14.69 0.55 22.49
CA ARG A 243 15.14 -0.07 21.24
C ARG A 243 14.82 -1.56 21.21
N ALA A 244 14.92 -2.14 20.01
CA ALA A 244 14.82 -3.58 19.80
C ALA A 244 15.79 -4.33 20.71
N ASN A 245 15.29 -5.39 21.33
CA ASN A 245 15.99 -6.28 22.25
C ASN A 245 16.60 -5.61 23.49
N GLU A 246 16.27 -4.35 23.79
CA GLU A 246 16.63 -3.70 25.04
C GLU A 246 15.77 -4.26 26.18
N ALA A 247 16.39 -4.52 27.33
CA ALA A 247 15.68 -5.11 28.47
C ALA A 247 14.79 -4.06 29.16
N ASP A 248 13.56 -4.45 29.50
CA ASP A 248 12.68 -3.62 30.31
C ASP A 248 13.07 -3.62 31.80
N ALA A 249 12.33 -2.86 32.61
CA ALA A 249 12.57 -2.79 34.06
C ALA A 249 12.40 -4.15 34.77
N ALA A 250 11.72 -5.12 34.15
CA ALA A 250 11.58 -6.49 34.60
C ALA A 250 12.59 -7.46 33.94
N GLY A 251 13.51 -6.95 33.12
CA GLY A 251 14.52 -7.75 32.40
C GLY A 251 14.02 -8.41 31.11
N VAL A 252 12.78 -8.15 30.68
CA VAL A 252 12.19 -8.76 29.47
C VAL A 252 12.67 -8.00 28.24
N ARG A 253 13.18 -8.73 27.24
CA ARG A 253 13.60 -8.18 25.95
C ARG A 253 12.52 -8.46 24.91
N ARG A 254 12.21 -7.45 24.09
CA ARG A 254 11.23 -7.56 22.99
C ARG A 254 11.90 -7.15 21.69
N PRO A 255 11.57 -7.79 20.56
CA PRO A 255 12.21 -7.52 19.27
C PRO A 255 11.82 -6.16 18.65
N GLY A 256 10.69 -5.57 19.04
CA GLY A 256 10.27 -4.27 18.55
C GLY A 256 10.80 -3.07 19.34
N ILE A 257 10.54 -1.88 18.83
CA ILE A 257 10.79 -0.60 19.50
C ILE A 257 9.52 -0.13 20.23
N LEU A 258 9.71 0.73 21.23
CA LEU A 258 8.61 1.33 22.00
C LEU A 258 8.69 2.85 21.92
N ILE A 259 7.63 3.48 21.42
CA ILE A 259 7.56 4.90 21.14
C ILE A 259 6.59 5.54 22.14
N ALA A 260 7.06 6.54 22.90
CA ALA A 260 6.17 7.38 23.70
C ALA A 260 5.45 8.36 22.80
N ALA A 261 4.13 8.41 22.92
CA ALA A 261 3.27 9.31 22.17
C ALA A 261 2.29 10.03 23.10
N ARG A 262 1.76 11.15 22.61
CA ARG A 262 0.71 11.89 23.31
C ARG A 262 -0.60 11.10 23.35
N PRO A 263 -1.44 11.31 24.38
CA PRO A 263 -2.82 10.85 24.35
C PRO A 263 -3.53 11.28 23.06
N GLN A 264 -4.31 10.39 22.47
CA GLN A 264 -5.04 10.62 21.22
C GLN A 264 -4.17 11.01 20.02
N ALA A 265 -2.86 10.76 20.06
CA ALA A 265 -1.99 10.98 18.91
C ALA A 265 -2.45 10.13 17.72
N LEU A 266 -2.48 10.74 16.53
CA LEU A 266 -2.79 10.04 15.29
C LEU A 266 -1.65 9.06 14.95
N VAL A 267 -2.02 7.80 14.75
CA VAL A 267 -1.13 6.77 14.23
C VAL A 267 -1.40 6.64 12.74
N THR A 268 -0.35 6.75 11.92
CA THR A 268 -0.43 6.71 10.46
C THR A 268 0.36 5.56 9.86
N ALA A 269 0.02 5.17 8.63
CA ALA A 269 0.72 4.13 7.89
C ALA A 269 2.10 4.63 7.41
N PRO A 270 3.22 4.01 7.84
CA PRO A 270 4.55 4.44 7.39
C PRO A 270 4.83 4.21 5.90
N TRP A 271 4.13 3.25 5.31
CA TRP A 271 4.26 2.82 3.91
C TRP A 271 2.91 2.30 3.41
N PRO A 272 2.64 2.29 2.08
CA PRO A 272 1.44 1.66 1.56
C PRO A 272 1.40 0.18 1.97
N ALA A 273 0.30 -0.25 2.57
CA ALA A 273 0.21 -1.57 3.20
C ALA A 273 -1.20 -2.14 3.18
N THR A 274 -1.31 -3.47 3.21
CA THR A 274 -2.60 -4.15 3.42
C THR A 274 -2.82 -4.39 4.92
N ILE A 275 -4.00 -4.06 5.45
CA ILE A 275 -4.37 -4.41 6.83
C ILE A 275 -4.62 -5.91 6.91
N ARG A 276 -3.75 -6.66 7.58
CA ARG A 276 -3.88 -8.11 7.78
C ARG A 276 -4.69 -8.48 9.01
N TYR A 277 -4.69 -7.61 10.02
CA TYR A 277 -5.45 -7.79 11.25
C TYR A 277 -5.69 -6.44 11.91
N ARG A 278 -6.87 -6.27 12.51
CA ARG A 278 -7.15 -5.21 13.47
C ARG A 278 -8.02 -5.75 14.59
N GLY A 279 -7.74 -5.35 15.82
CA GLY A 279 -8.59 -5.68 16.98
C GLY A 279 -7.80 -5.91 18.26
N PRO A 280 -8.48 -6.30 19.34
CA PRO A 280 -7.87 -6.52 20.63
C PRO A 280 -7.04 -7.81 20.65
N LEU A 281 -5.82 -7.72 21.18
CA LEU A 281 -4.95 -8.85 21.48
C LEU A 281 -4.58 -8.83 22.96
N LEU A 282 -4.62 -10.01 23.60
CA LEU A 282 -4.33 -10.17 25.02
C LEU A 282 -2.96 -9.55 25.34
N ASP A 283 -2.91 -8.73 26.39
CA ASP A 283 -1.71 -8.02 26.88
C ASP A 283 -1.15 -6.91 25.95
N TYR A 284 -1.70 -6.71 24.75
CA TYR A 284 -1.23 -5.72 23.77
C TYR A 284 -2.26 -4.61 23.46
N GLY A 285 -3.47 -4.70 24.04
CA GLY A 285 -4.55 -3.75 23.74
C GLY A 285 -5.03 -3.92 22.29
N ASN A 286 -5.39 -2.82 21.61
CA ASN A 286 -5.66 -2.93 20.18
C ASN A 286 -4.34 -3.05 19.40
N VAL A 287 -4.33 -4.02 18.50
CA VAL A 287 -3.23 -4.33 17.59
C VAL A 287 -3.69 -4.15 16.17
N MET A 288 -2.81 -3.58 15.36
CA MET A 288 -2.94 -3.52 13.92
C MET A 288 -1.72 -4.21 13.28
N ILE A 289 -1.97 -5.13 12.37
CA ILE A 289 -0.92 -5.80 11.59
C ILE A 289 -1.07 -5.37 10.14
N LEU A 290 -0.01 -4.80 9.60
CA LEU A 290 0.08 -4.34 8.23
C LEU A 290 1.04 -5.22 7.44
N GLU A 291 0.76 -5.42 6.16
CA GLU A 291 1.69 -6.03 5.20
C GLU A 291 2.10 -4.98 4.16
N PRO A 292 3.28 -4.35 4.33
CA PRO A 292 3.76 -3.31 3.41
C PRO A 292 4.44 -3.88 2.15
N GLY A 293 4.82 -5.16 2.18
CA GLY A 293 5.52 -5.87 1.12
C GLY A 293 5.37 -7.38 1.30
N ALA A 294 5.53 -8.15 0.22
CA ALA A 294 5.44 -9.60 0.29
C ALA A 294 6.45 -10.17 1.30
N GLY A 295 5.97 -10.94 2.27
CA GLY A 295 6.82 -11.53 3.31
C GLY A 295 7.22 -10.59 4.44
N TYR A 296 6.71 -9.36 4.48
CA TYR A 296 6.94 -8.42 5.57
C TYR A 296 5.67 -8.17 6.38
N LEU A 297 5.79 -8.06 7.71
CA LEU A 297 4.68 -7.68 8.59
C LEU A 297 5.13 -6.57 9.54
N LEU A 298 4.32 -5.53 9.63
CA LEU A 298 4.48 -4.46 10.62
C LEU A 298 3.39 -4.60 11.68
N VAL A 299 3.78 -4.76 12.93
CA VAL A 299 2.88 -4.89 14.08
C VAL A 299 2.89 -3.59 14.87
N LEU A 300 1.72 -2.98 15.01
CA LEU A 300 1.46 -1.79 15.81
C LEU A 300 0.55 -2.18 16.98
N ALA A 301 0.99 -1.94 18.21
CA ALA A 301 0.21 -2.28 19.40
C ALA A 301 0.18 -1.14 20.41
N GLY A 302 -0.90 -1.05 21.19
CA GLY A 302 -1.14 0.04 22.13
C GLY A 302 -2.07 1.15 21.61
N LEU A 303 -2.80 0.90 20.50
CA LEU A 303 -3.78 1.85 20.00
C LEU A 303 -5.02 1.88 20.90
N GLY A 304 -5.59 3.08 21.11
CA GLY A 304 -6.87 3.26 21.78
C GLY A 304 -8.05 3.03 20.84
N THR A 305 -7.94 3.47 19.59
CA THR A 305 -8.94 3.27 18.53
C THR A 305 -8.24 2.86 17.25
N VAL A 306 -8.82 1.94 16.49
CA VAL A 306 -8.31 1.46 15.19
C VAL A 306 -9.29 1.81 14.07
N TYR A 307 -8.75 2.18 12.91
CA TYR A 307 -9.49 2.51 11.70
C TYR A 307 -9.24 1.48 10.60
N GLY A 308 -10.02 1.57 9.52
CA GLY A 308 -9.93 0.70 8.34
C GLY A 308 -10.51 -0.70 8.54
N GLU A 309 -10.50 -1.48 7.47
CA GLU A 309 -11.00 -2.85 7.40
C GLU A 309 -9.90 -3.89 7.14
N THR A 310 -10.07 -5.13 7.60
CA THR A 310 -9.12 -6.20 7.25
C THR A 310 -9.22 -6.48 5.75
N GLY A 311 -8.08 -6.52 5.06
CA GLY A 311 -8.01 -6.60 3.60
C GLY A 311 -7.96 -5.24 2.90
N GLU A 312 -8.22 -4.14 3.61
CA GLU A 312 -8.06 -2.79 3.06
C GLU A 312 -6.59 -2.50 2.75
N VAL A 313 -6.34 -1.85 1.62
CA VAL A 313 -5.03 -1.32 1.24
C VAL A 313 -5.01 0.16 1.54
N VAL A 314 -4.12 0.55 2.45
CA VAL A 314 -3.96 1.94 2.88
C VAL A 314 -2.73 2.56 2.24
N ALA A 315 -2.83 3.83 1.87
CA ALA A 315 -1.70 4.61 1.37
C ALA A 315 -0.73 4.99 2.51
N ALA A 316 0.49 5.41 2.16
CA ALA A 316 1.39 6.02 3.15
C ALA A 316 0.75 7.28 3.75
N GLY A 317 0.90 7.47 5.06
CA GLY A 317 0.31 8.57 5.81
C GLY A 317 -1.17 8.38 6.15
N ALA A 318 -1.83 7.33 5.65
CA ALA A 318 -3.23 7.07 5.94
C ALA A 318 -3.47 6.87 7.45
N PRO A 319 -4.60 7.37 8.01
CA PRO A 319 -4.89 7.27 9.43
C PRO A 319 -5.25 5.82 9.80
N LEU A 320 -4.46 5.22 10.69
CA LEU A 320 -4.64 3.85 11.17
C LEU A 320 -5.40 3.78 12.49
N GLY A 321 -5.38 4.87 13.25
CA GLY A 321 -6.01 4.91 14.56
C GLY A 321 -5.52 6.04 15.43
N LEU A 322 -5.95 6.03 16.68
CA LEU A 322 -5.56 6.99 17.70
C LEU A 322 -4.94 6.26 18.89
N MET A 323 -3.91 6.86 19.50
CA MET A 323 -3.43 6.44 20.81
C MET A 323 -4.54 6.59 21.86
N GLY A 324 -4.43 5.81 22.94
CA GLY A 324 -5.34 5.89 24.07
C GLY A 324 -5.19 7.17 24.88
N GLY A 325 -5.72 7.14 26.09
CA GLY A 325 -5.56 8.22 27.07
C GLY A 325 -6.56 9.37 26.93
N GLU A 326 -6.78 10.04 28.05
CA GLU A 326 -7.58 11.26 28.15
C GLU A 326 -6.74 12.48 27.75
N PRO A 327 -7.29 13.43 26.97
CA PRO A 327 -6.58 14.63 26.58
C PRO A 327 -6.43 15.51 27.83
N ARG A 328 -5.21 15.59 28.35
CA ARG A 328 -4.94 16.44 29.52
C ARG A 328 -4.86 17.90 29.07
N PRO A 329 -5.66 18.82 29.64
CA PRO A 329 -5.54 20.23 29.29
C PRO A 329 -4.12 20.71 29.59
N ALA A 330 -3.57 21.52 28.69
CA ALA A 330 -2.26 22.14 28.87
C ALA A 330 -2.33 23.13 30.05
N GLY A 331 -2.09 22.61 31.26
CA GLY A 331 -1.95 23.44 32.46
C GLY A 331 -0.68 24.31 32.37
N PRO A 332 -0.62 25.42 33.12
CA PRO A 332 0.54 26.30 33.11
C PRO A 332 1.79 25.51 33.54
N ALA A 333 2.74 25.38 32.62
CA ALA A 333 4.13 25.03 32.86
C ALA A 333 4.40 23.90 33.88
N ALA A 334 4.48 22.66 33.39
CA ALA A 334 5.55 21.77 33.84
C ALA A 334 6.89 22.25 33.23
N ALA A 335 7.30 23.46 33.59
CA ALA A 335 8.67 23.94 33.36
C ALA A 335 9.47 23.53 34.59
N GLY A 336 10.10 22.36 34.55
CA GLY A 336 10.97 21.93 35.66
C GLY A 336 11.26 20.45 35.82
N GLY A 337 10.83 19.57 34.91
CA GLY A 337 11.20 18.15 34.95
C GLY A 337 11.80 17.71 33.62
N GLU A 338 13.11 17.47 33.60
CA GLU A 338 13.79 16.74 32.53
C GLU A 338 13.24 15.31 32.48
N GLY A 339 12.20 15.11 31.67
CA GLY A 339 11.60 13.81 31.45
C GLY A 339 10.53 13.90 30.38
N ALA A 340 10.84 13.39 29.18
CA ALA A 340 9.88 13.27 28.07
C ALA A 340 8.56 12.57 28.47
N GLY A 341 8.55 11.81 29.58
CA GLY A 341 7.38 11.08 30.08
C GLY A 341 6.24 11.88 30.71
N ALA A 342 6.33 13.20 30.89
CA ALA A 342 5.23 13.98 31.49
C ALA A 342 4.09 14.31 30.49
N ARG A 343 4.43 14.39 29.19
CA ARG A 343 3.48 14.73 28.10
C ARG A 343 3.10 13.52 27.26
N ASP A 344 4.03 12.59 27.06
CA ASP A 344 3.86 11.41 26.23
C ASP A 344 3.60 10.19 27.12
N THR A 345 2.35 10.07 27.60
CA THR A 345 1.96 9.01 28.56
C THR A 345 1.55 7.70 27.90
N GLU A 346 1.27 7.73 26.60
CA GLU A 346 0.86 6.53 25.85
C GLU A 346 2.07 5.92 25.15
N THR A 347 2.04 4.61 24.95
CA THR A 347 3.15 3.88 24.33
C THR A 347 2.67 3.08 23.14
N LEU A 348 3.26 3.32 21.97
CA LEU A 348 3.08 2.51 20.78
C LEU A 348 4.23 1.52 20.66
N TYR A 349 3.91 0.23 20.62
CA TYR A 349 4.86 -0.81 20.27
C TYR A 349 4.88 -1.00 18.76
N LEU A 350 6.09 -1.04 18.18
CA LEU A 350 6.34 -1.21 16.76
C LEU A 350 7.30 -2.38 16.54
N GLU A 351 6.86 -3.40 15.81
CA GLU A 351 7.70 -4.53 15.42
C GLU A 351 7.62 -4.75 13.91
N LEU A 352 8.78 -4.96 13.30
CA LEU A 352 8.87 -5.38 11.90
C LEU A 352 9.29 -6.85 11.87
N ARG A 353 8.68 -7.64 11.00
CA ARG A 353 8.99 -9.05 10.78
C ARG A 353 9.21 -9.31 9.31
N GLN A 354 10.16 -10.18 9.00
CA GLN A 354 10.33 -10.79 7.69
C GLN A 354 10.02 -12.28 7.82
N GLY A 355 8.86 -12.68 7.30
CA GLY A 355 8.29 -13.99 7.54
C GLY A 355 8.01 -14.21 9.02
N ALA A 356 8.67 -15.21 9.61
CA ALA A 356 8.54 -15.51 11.04
C ALA A 356 9.55 -14.74 11.92
N GLU A 357 10.62 -14.22 11.33
CA GLU A 357 11.74 -13.63 12.08
C GLU A 357 11.54 -12.13 12.32
N PRO A 358 11.74 -11.63 13.55
CA PRO A 358 11.76 -10.20 13.79
C PRO A 358 12.98 -9.54 13.17
N VAL A 359 12.79 -8.34 12.63
CA VAL A 359 13.82 -7.46 12.08
C VAL A 359 13.88 -6.21 12.94
N ASP A 360 15.09 -5.68 13.18
CA ASP A 360 15.24 -4.44 13.95
C ASP A 360 14.55 -3.26 13.21
N PRO A 361 13.51 -2.64 13.81
CA PRO A 361 12.85 -1.50 13.19
C PRO A 361 13.79 -0.30 13.01
N ALA A 362 14.85 -0.15 13.81
CA ALA A 362 15.76 0.98 13.70
C ALA A 362 16.46 1.08 12.34
N ASP A 363 16.60 -0.04 11.62
CA ASP A 363 17.19 -0.06 10.27
C ASP A 363 16.24 0.47 9.17
N TRP A 364 14.95 0.57 9.48
CA TRP A 364 13.90 0.86 8.50
C TRP A 364 13.35 2.27 8.64
N PHE A 365 13.22 2.74 9.88
CA PHE A 365 12.61 4.01 10.20
C PHE A 365 13.63 5.14 10.33
N GLU A 366 13.28 6.32 9.85
CA GLU A 366 14.05 7.54 10.10
C GLU A 366 14.04 7.82 11.60
N ALA A 367 15.22 7.88 12.20
CA ALA A 367 15.39 8.34 13.57
C ALA A 367 15.24 9.88 13.60
N ASN A 368 14.02 10.38 13.35
CA ASN A 368 13.73 11.80 13.53
C ASN A 368 13.61 12.09 15.03
N GLY A 369 14.76 12.45 15.60
CA GLY A 369 14.95 12.90 16.97
C GLY A 369 16.10 13.89 17.03
N GLU A 370 16.00 14.98 16.27
CA GLU A 370 16.63 16.27 16.57
C GLU A 370 15.60 17.40 16.48
#